data_AF-V5G286-F1
#
_entry.id   AF-V5G286-F1
#
_cell.length_a   1.000
_cell.length_b   1.000
_cell.length_c   1.000
_cell.angle_alpha   90.00
_cell.angle_beta   90.00
_cell.angle_gamma   90.00
#
_symmetry.space_group_name_H-M   'P 1'
#
loop_
_entity.id
_entity.type
_entity.pdbx_description
1 polymer ?
#
loop_
_entity_poly.entity_id
_entity_poly.type
_entity_poly.pdbx_seq_one_letter_code
_entity_poly.pdbx_strand_id
1 'polypeptide(L)'
;MFVSLYNCTVKNRHTHTHKLIRKLIVLYRFVQMPRNDLTLDQKLEILNKIKQQPPNTTVQVLSQVVGVSKTTIGKLLKNEAQLREQSAAGGTSRGQKRKRTGKDPDVEDALLEWFTIVTGCGVQVIGPMLHGKAEDLARKLGHEEFTATDGWLNRWKGRHTIKFQSLWRKGKCKYGSVKMWKLIRLPEIMKQFSPEDIYNADETGLYYRATPDG
;
A
#
# COMPACT_ATOMS: atom_id res chain seq x y z
N MET A 1 -51.04 30.50 -56.87
CA MET A 1 -50.05 31.16 -55.99
C MET A 1 -50.41 30.86 -54.54
N PHE A 2 -49.74 29.91 -53.90
CA PHE A 2 -49.71 29.76 -52.44
C PHE A 2 -48.40 29.06 -52.10
N VAL A 3 -47.46 29.78 -51.50
CA VAL A 3 -46.20 29.21 -51.00
C VAL A 3 -46.28 29.22 -49.48
N SER A 4 -46.17 28.01 -48.92
CA SER A 4 -46.29 27.69 -47.50
C SER A 4 -45.06 28.13 -46.71
N LEU A 5 -45.32 28.62 -45.51
CA LEU A 5 -44.38 29.04 -44.48
C LEU A 5 -43.59 27.85 -43.92
N TYR A 6 -42.27 27.84 -44.06
CA TYR A 6 -41.39 27.13 -43.14
C TYR A 6 -40.11 27.92 -42.90
N ASN A 7 -39.89 28.30 -41.63
CA ASN A 7 -38.63 28.21 -40.89
C ASN A 7 -38.47 29.40 -39.92
N CYS A 8 -38.88 29.21 -38.67
CA CYS A 8 -38.34 30.00 -37.56
C CYS A 8 -38.02 29.07 -36.39
N THR A 9 -36.89 29.37 -35.72
CA THR A 9 -36.50 28.94 -34.36
C THR A 9 -35.71 27.63 -34.12
N VAL A 10 -34.58 27.40 -34.82
CA VAL A 10 -33.52 26.48 -34.30
C VAL A 10 -32.09 27.02 -34.54
N LYS A 11 -31.77 28.25 -34.10
CA LYS A 11 -30.38 28.76 -34.16
C LYS A 11 -29.80 29.34 -32.88
N ASN A 12 -30.57 29.46 -31.78
CA ASN A 12 -30.13 30.23 -30.62
C ASN A 12 -29.78 29.43 -29.34
N ARG A 13 -30.01 28.11 -29.29
CA ARG A 13 -29.61 27.28 -28.13
C ARG A 13 -28.14 26.84 -28.17
N HIS A 14 -27.55 26.73 -29.35
CA HIS A 14 -26.19 26.22 -29.53
C HIS A 14 -25.08 27.21 -29.16
N THR A 15 -25.36 28.52 -29.23
CA THR A 15 -24.39 29.59 -29.00
C THR A 15 -24.25 29.93 -27.51
N HIS A 16 -25.34 29.79 -26.74
CA HIS A 16 -25.38 30.10 -25.31
C HIS A 16 -24.69 29.02 -24.47
N THR A 17 -24.88 27.75 -24.82
CA THR A 17 -24.18 26.61 -24.20
C THR A 17 -22.68 26.70 -24.48
N HIS A 18 -22.28 27.02 -25.71
CA HIS A 18 -20.87 27.19 -26.09
C HIS A 18 -20.19 28.38 -25.40
N LYS A 19 -20.93 29.47 -25.13
CA LYS A 19 -20.45 30.63 -24.35
C LYS A 19 -20.30 30.31 -22.86
N LEU A 20 -21.23 29.55 -22.27
CA LEU A 20 -21.15 29.10 -20.87
C LEU A 20 -20.00 28.10 -20.67
N ILE A 21 -19.83 27.15 -21.59
CA ILE A 21 -18.70 26.21 -21.60
C ILE A 21 -17.38 26.99 -21.75
N ARG A 22 -17.29 27.97 -22.66
CA ARG A 22 -16.11 28.84 -22.77
C ARG A 22 -15.85 29.66 -21.51
N LYS A 23 -16.87 30.21 -20.84
CA LYS A 23 -16.73 30.94 -19.56
C LYS A 23 -16.25 30.03 -18.42
N LEU A 24 -16.77 28.80 -18.31
CA LEU A 24 -16.30 27.78 -17.37
C LEU A 24 -14.84 27.40 -17.66
N ILE A 25 -14.47 27.19 -18.94
CA ILE A 25 -13.09 26.89 -19.35
C ILE A 25 -12.13 28.05 -19.06
N VAL A 26 -12.59 29.31 -19.15
CA VAL A 26 -11.77 30.50 -18.84
C VAL A 26 -11.57 30.68 -17.34
N LEU A 27 -12.59 30.39 -16.50
CA LEU A 27 -12.45 30.45 -15.04
C LEU A 27 -11.51 29.38 -14.47
N TYR A 28 -11.32 28.26 -15.15
CA TYR A 28 -10.32 27.23 -14.82
C TYR A 28 -8.91 27.53 -15.38
N ARG A 29 -8.76 28.60 -16.18
CA ARG A 29 -7.51 28.93 -16.85
C ARG A 29 -6.63 29.75 -15.91
N PHE A 30 -5.46 29.19 -15.57
CA PHE A 30 -4.37 29.77 -14.78
C PHE A 30 -4.44 29.70 -13.26
N VAL A 31 -4.72 28.51 -12.72
CA VAL A 31 -4.02 28.08 -11.49
C VAL A 31 -2.72 27.42 -11.94
N GLN A 32 -1.58 28.09 -11.74
CA GLN A 32 -0.26 27.43 -11.78
C GLN A 32 -0.29 26.34 -10.73
N MET A 33 -0.57 25.10 -11.13
CA MET A 33 -0.67 24.01 -10.17
C MET A 33 0.72 23.74 -9.58
N PRO A 34 0.89 23.78 -8.25
CA PRO A 34 2.15 23.41 -7.62
C PRO A 34 2.55 22.00 -8.08
N ARG A 35 3.86 21.74 -8.20
CA ARG A 35 4.37 20.41 -8.55
C ARG A 35 3.94 19.41 -7.49
N ASN A 36 2.82 18.73 -7.72
CA ASN A 36 2.34 17.67 -6.86
C ASN A 36 2.87 16.32 -7.33
N ASP A 37 3.73 15.72 -6.52
CA ASP A 37 4.09 14.31 -6.69
C ASP A 37 2.85 13.44 -6.43
N LEU A 38 2.41 12.73 -7.47
CA LEU A 38 1.24 11.85 -7.46
C LEU A 38 1.58 10.48 -6.85
N THR A 39 0.69 9.96 -6.00
CA THR A 39 0.75 8.58 -5.50
C THR A 39 0.41 7.57 -6.59
N LEU A 40 0.75 6.29 -6.41
CA LEU A 40 0.39 5.24 -7.39
C LEU A 40 -1.14 5.21 -7.64
N ASP A 41 -1.93 5.28 -6.58
CA ASP A 41 -3.40 5.29 -6.67
C ASP A 41 -3.92 6.49 -7.47
N GLN A 42 -3.41 7.68 -7.20
CA GLN A 42 -3.78 8.89 -7.96
C GLN A 42 -3.42 8.77 -9.44
N LYS A 43 -2.25 8.20 -9.77
CA LYS A 43 -1.82 7.98 -11.15
C LYS A 43 -2.80 7.04 -11.88
N LEU A 44 -3.23 5.96 -11.23
CA LEU A 44 -4.18 5.00 -11.79
C LEU A 44 -5.59 5.59 -11.92
N GLU A 45 -6.02 6.39 -10.95
CA GLU A 45 -7.30 7.11 -11.03
C GLU A 45 -7.32 8.07 -12.23
N ILE A 46 -6.23 8.82 -12.45
CA ILE A 46 -6.07 9.69 -13.62
C ILE A 46 -6.15 8.89 -14.92
N LEU A 47 -5.47 7.74 -15.01
CA LEU A 47 -5.51 6.87 -16.18
C LEU A 47 -6.93 6.33 -16.45
N ASN A 48 -7.65 5.93 -15.41
CA ASN A 48 -9.03 5.47 -15.54
C ASN A 48 -9.97 6.61 -15.99
N LYS A 49 -9.80 7.83 -15.46
CA LYS A 49 -10.55 9.02 -15.90
C LYS A 49 -10.29 9.36 -17.37
N ILE A 50 -9.05 9.19 -17.84
CA ILE A 50 -8.70 9.36 -19.25
C ILE A 50 -9.41 8.32 -20.12
N LYS A 51 -9.44 7.04 -19.69
CA LYS A 51 -10.12 5.95 -20.41
C LYS A 51 -11.64 6.12 -20.51
N GLN A 52 -12.25 6.83 -19.57
CA GLN A 52 -13.69 7.13 -19.59
C GLN A 52 -14.06 8.27 -20.56
N GLN A 53 -13.09 9.01 -21.09
CA GLN A 53 -13.35 10.08 -22.06
C GLN A 53 -13.67 9.50 -23.44
N PRO A 54 -14.46 10.21 -24.27
CA PRO A 54 -14.76 9.75 -25.62
C PRO A 54 -13.49 9.52 -26.45
N PRO A 55 -13.51 8.54 -27.36
CA PRO A 55 -12.38 8.29 -28.25
C PRO A 55 -12.04 9.56 -29.04
N ASN A 56 -10.75 9.80 -29.27
CA ASN A 56 -10.19 10.99 -29.94
C ASN A 56 -10.26 12.32 -29.15
N THR A 57 -10.48 12.28 -27.83
CA THR A 57 -10.35 13.48 -26.99
C THR A 57 -8.92 14.03 -27.02
N THR A 58 -8.76 15.31 -27.35
CA THR A 58 -7.44 15.96 -27.42
C THR A 58 -6.78 16.04 -26.05
N VAL A 59 -5.44 15.92 -25.99
CA VAL A 59 -4.64 16.06 -24.75
C VAL A 59 -4.90 17.39 -24.02
N GLN A 60 -5.24 18.46 -24.75
CA GLN A 60 -5.66 19.75 -24.17
C GLN A 60 -6.92 19.60 -23.32
N VAL A 61 -7.94 18.91 -23.83
CA VAL A 61 -9.22 18.69 -23.13
C VAL A 61 -9.00 17.75 -21.95
N LEU A 62 -8.24 16.67 -22.14
CA LEU A 62 -7.85 15.76 -21.05
C LEU A 62 -7.21 16.54 -19.89
N SER A 63 -6.24 17.41 -20.20
CA SER A 63 -5.56 18.24 -19.19
C SER A 63 -6.50 19.10 -18.35
N GLN A 64 -7.57 19.62 -18.96
CA GLN A 64 -8.60 20.39 -18.24
C GLN A 64 -9.50 19.48 -17.38
N VAL A 65 -9.92 18.34 -17.92
CA VAL A 65 -10.84 17.41 -17.23
C VAL A 65 -10.18 16.76 -16.01
N VAL A 66 -8.95 16.24 -16.16
CA VAL A 66 -8.24 15.59 -15.04
C VAL A 66 -7.47 16.57 -14.17
N GLY A 67 -7.35 17.84 -14.58
CA GLY A 67 -6.61 18.86 -13.85
C GLY A 67 -5.14 18.48 -13.71
N VAL A 68 -4.48 18.03 -14.78
CA VAL A 68 -3.07 17.61 -14.77
C VAL A 68 -2.38 18.14 -16.02
N SER A 69 -1.10 18.51 -15.95
CA SER A 69 -0.38 19.04 -17.11
C SER A 69 -0.28 18.00 -18.24
N LYS A 70 -0.25 18.49 -19.49
CA LYS A 70 -0.07 17.63 -20.68
C LYS A 70 1.15 16.73 -20.59
N THR A 71 2.25 17.26 -20.06
CA THR A 71 3.52 16.54 -19.89
C THR A 71 3.36 15.37 -18.93
N THR A 72 2.64 15.55 -17.82
CA THR A 72 2.34 14.48 -16.88
C THR A 72 1.40 13.44 -17.49
N ILE A 73 0.37 13.85 -18.22
CA ILE A 73 -0.51 12.93 -18.96
C ILE A 73 0.30 12.04 -19.91
N GLY A 74 1.20 12.63 -20.71
CA GLY A 74 2.06 11.88 -21.63
C GLY A 74 2.95 10.86 -20.90
N LYS A 75 3.55 11.24 -19.77
CA LYS A 75 4.35 10.33 -18.94
C LYS A 75 3.52 9.18 -18.35
N LEU A 76 2.30 9.47 -17.89
CA LEU A 76 1.41 8.47 -17.32
C LEU A 76 0.97 7.45 -18.37
N LEU A 77 0.57 7.90 -19.56
CA LEU A 77 0.18 7.02 -20.65
C LEU A 77 1.35 6.13 -21.11
N LYS A 78 2.56 6.70 -21.22
CA LYS A 78 3.76 5.93 -21.59
C LYS A 78 4.09 4.81 -20.58
N ASN A 79 3.87 5.06 -19.30
CA ASN A 79 4.21 4.12 -18.22
C ASN A 79 2.98 3.36 -17.67
N GLU A 80 1.84 3.36 -18.37
CA GLU A 80 0.59 2.79 -17.86
C GLU A 80 0.74 1.31 -17.48
N ALA A 81 1.35 0.50 -18.34
CA ALA A 81 1.53 -0.93 -18.10
C ALA A 81 2.31 -1.20 -16.80
N GLN A 82 3.45 -0.52 -16.64
CA GLN A 82 4.30 -0.63 -15.45
C GLN A 82 3.58 -0.19 -14.18
N LEU A 83 2.76 0.86 -14.24
CA LEU A 83 1.98 1.33 -13.09
C LEU A 83 0.89 0.33 -12.68
N ARG A 84 0.23 -0.30 -13.65
CA ARG A 84 -0.78 -1.34 -13.37
C ARG A 84 -0.14 -2.60 -12.79
N GLU A 85 1.00 -3.03 -13.32
CA GLU A 85 1.77 -4.15 -12.78
C GLU A 85 2.22 -3.89 -11.34
N GLN A 86 2.77 -2.69 -11.06
CA GLN A 86 3.14 -2.28 -9.70
C GLN A 86 1.96 -2.30 -8.73
N SER A 87 0.76 -1.94 -9.20
CA SER A 87 -0.46 -2.00 -8.40
C SER A 87 -0.91 -3.43 -8.13
N ALA A 88 -0.82 -4.31 -9.14
CA ALA A 88 -1.22 -5.71 -9.03
C ALA A 88 -0.26 -6.50 -8.12
N ALA A 89 1.03 -6.19 -8.15
CA ALA A 89 2.05 -6.80 -7.29
C ALA A 89 1.92 -6.42 -5.81
N GLY A 90 1.01 -5.51 -5.43
CA GLY A 90 0.79 -5.09 -4.04
C GLY A 90 1.98 -4.40 -3.36
N GLY A 91 3.06 -4.12 -4.11
CA GLY A 91 4.38 -3.77 -3.58
C GLY A 91 4.61 -2.31 -3.22
N THR A 92 3.55 -1.50 -3.06
CA THR A 92 3.72 -0.10 -2.64
C THR A 92 2.76 0.26 -1.52
N SER A 93 3.30 0.89 -0.48
CA SER A 93 2.50 1.38 0.64
C SER A 93 1.53 2.46 0.16
N ARG A 94 0.29 2.46 0.69
CA ARG A 94 -0.70 3.50 0.42
C ARG A 94 -0.11 4.87 0.77
N GLY A 95 0.06 5.72 -0.24
CA GLY A 95 0.69 7.05 -0.09
C GLY A 95 2.14 7.16 -0.59
N GLN A 96 2.76 6.05 -1.02
CA GLN A 96 4.09 6.10 -1.63
C GLN A 96 4.05 6.77 -3.01
N LYS A 97 4.77 7.89 -3.14
CA LYS A 97 4.84 8.70 -4.37
C LYS A 97 5.94 8.24 -5.34
N ARG A 98 6.98 7.59 -4.80
CA ARG A 98 8.16 7.12 -5.54
C ARG A 98 8.56 5.72 -5.07
N LYS A 99 8.86 4.81 -6.00
CA LYS A 99 9.52 3.55 -5.67
C LYS A 99 10.95 3.87 -5.20
N ARG A 100 11.29 3.47 -3.97
CA ARG A 100 12.65 3.57 -3.42
C ARG A 100 13.12 2.16 -3.11
N THR A 101 14.20 1.75 -3.75
CA THR A 101 14.91 0.51 -3.46
C THR A 101 15.98 0.79 -2.41
N GLY A 102 16.28 -0.20 -1.55
CA GLY A 102 17.37 -0.10 -0.60
C GLY A 102 18.71 -0.33 -1.28
N LYS A 103 19.78 -0.35 -0.47
CA LYS A 103 21.13 -0.68 -0.93
C LYS A 103 21.20 -2.12 -1.45
N ASP A 104 20.52 -3.03 -0.75
CA ASP A 104 20.58 -4.48 -0.98
C ASP A 104 19.15 -5.03 -1.21
N PRO A 105 18.56 -4.82 -2.40
CA PRO A 105 17.15 -5.13 -2.66
C PRO A 105 16.84 -6.63 -2.66
N ASP A 106 17.80 -7.47 -3.02
CA ASP A 106 17.71 -8.93 -2.99
C ASP A 106 17.58 -9.47 -1.56
N VAL A 107 18.30 -8.88 -0.60
CA VAL A 107 18.14 -9.21 0.84
C VAL A 107 16.74 -8.81 1.32
N GLU A 108 16.23 -7.66 0.91
CA GLU A 108 14.89 -7.19 1.27
C GLU A 108 13.77 -8.10 0.74
N ASP A 109 13.90 -8.53 -0.52
CA ASP A 109 12.94 -9.42 -1.18
C ASP A 109 12.96 -10.82 -0.53
N ALA A 110 14.14 -11.38 -0.28
CA ALA A 110 14.29 -12.66 0.41
C ALA A 110 13.73 -12.62 1.84
N LEU A 111 13.93 -11.50 2.56
CA LEU A 111 13.38 -11.32 3.90
C LEU A 111 11.85 -11.21 3.87
N LEU A 112 11.28 -10.56 2.86
CA LEU A 112 9.83 -10.47 2.67
C LEU A 112 9.21 -11.83 2.38
N GLU A 113 9.82 -12.62 1.51
CA GLU A 113 9.37 -13.98 1.20
C GLU A 113 9.36 -14.84 2.46
N TRP A 114 10.48 -14.87 3.20
CA TRP A 114 10.56 -15.59 4.46
C TRP A 114 9.52 -15.12 5.48
N PHE A 115 9.35 -13.81 5.63
CA PHE A 115 8.36 -13.23 6.55
C PHE A 115 6.93 -13.66 6.17
N THR A 116 6.60 -13.66 4.88
CA THR A 116 5.29 -14.05 4.36
C THR A 116 5.00 -15.52 4.64
N ILE A 117 5.98 -16.40 4.42
CA ILE A 117 5.88 -17.83 4.72
C ILE A 117 5.65 -18.05 6.22
N VAL A 118 6.50 -17.49 7.07
CA VAL A 118 6.47 -17.71 8.53
C VAL A 118 5.19 -17.17 9.16
N THR A 119 4.76 -15.98 8.76
CA THR A 119 3.48 -15.41 9.24
C THR A 119 2.26 -16.14 8.66
N GLY A 120 2.36 -16.67 7.44
CA GLY A 120 1.35 -17.55 6.85
C GLY A 120 1.12 -18.83 7.65
N CYS A 121 2.17 -19.37 8.26
CA CYS A 121 2.12 -20.48 9.22
C CYS A 121 1.57 -20.09 10.60
N GLY A 122 1.25 -18.82 10.84
CA GLY A 122 0.72 -18.32 12.12
C GLY A 122 1.78 -18.06 13.18
N VAL A 123 3.06 -18.06 12.82
CA VAL A 123 4.15 -17.72 13.74
C VAL A 123 4.25 -16.20 13.85
N GLN A 124 4.28 -15.70 15.09
CA GLN A 124 4.53 -14.29 15.34
C GLN A 124 6.02 -14.00 15.20
N VAL A 125 6.37 -13.15 14.25
CA VAL A 125 7.75 -12.66 14.07
C VAL A 125 7.94 -11.41 14.92
N ILE A 126 9.07 -11.30 15.61
CA ILE A 126 9.46 -10.10 16.38
C ILE A 126 10.70 -9.45 15.77
N GLY A 127 11.01 -8.20 16.19
CA GLY A 127 12.14 -7.42 15.69
C GLY A 127 13.48 -8.18 15.67
N PRO A 128 13.93 -8.76 16.81
CA PRO A 128 15.20 -9.50 16.86
C PRO A 128 15.29 -10.67 15.87
N MET A 129 14.17 -11.37 15.62
CA MET A 129 14.13 -12.45 14.62
C MET A 129 14.35 -11.91 13.21
N LEU A 130 13.81 -10.73 12.89
CA LEU A 130 14.07 -10.09 11.60
C LEU A 130 15.53 -9.66 11.44
N HIS A 131 16.16 -9.14 12.49
CA HIS A 131 17.58 -8.77 12.45
C HIS A 131 18.45 -9.97 12.10
N GLY A 132 18.38 -11.03 12.92
CA GLY A 132 19.18 -12.23 12.69
C GLY A 132 18.89 -12.87 11.33
N LYS A 133 17.61 -12.89 10.91
CA LYS A 133 17.25 -13.46 9.61
C LYS A 133 17.76 -12.62 8.44
N ALA A 134 17.70 -11.30 8.53
CA ALA A 134 18.19 -10.42 7.48
C ALA A 134 19.70 -10.60 7.27
N GLU A 135 20.47 -10.68 8.35
CA GLU A 135 21.92 -10.90 8.30
C GLU A 135 22.26 -12.30 7.76
N ASP A 136 21.51 -13.33 8.18
CA ASP A 136 21.66 -14.67 7.63
C ASP A 136 21.39 -14.74 6.14
N LEU A 137 20.35 -14.05 5.66
CA LEU A 137 20.03 -13.99 4.24
C LEU A 137 21.08 -13.20 3.47
N ALA A 138 21.55 -12.08 4.03
CA ALA A 138 22.60 -11.28 3.42
C ALA A 138 23.89 -12.07 3.22
N ARG A 139 24.34 -12.80 4.25
CA ARG A 139 25.50 -13.69 4.15
C ARG A 139 25.33 -14.77 3.08
N LYS A 140 24.13 -15.37 2.97
CA LYS A 140 23.85 -16.37 1.93
C LYS A 140 23.83 -15.80 0.51
N LEU A 141 23.52 -14.52 0.37
CA LEU A 141 23.51 -13.79 -0.89
C LEU A 141 24.86 -13.14 -1.21
N GLY A 142 25.87 -13.31 -0.35
CA GLY A 142 27.23 -12.78 -0.56
C GLY A 142 27.44 -11.35 -0.04
N HIS A 143 26.51 -10.82 0.75
CA HIS A 143 26.59 -9.48 1.35
C HIS A 143 27.15 -9.54 2.76
N GLU A 144 28.45 -9.81 2.90
CA GLU A 144 29.11 -9.99 4.21
C GLU A 144 29.20 -8.70 5.03
N GLU A 145 29.24 -7.53 4.37
CA GLU A 145 29.26 -6.22 5.02
C GLU A 145 27.87 -5.70 5.40
N PHE A 146 26.81 -6.45 5.08
CA PHE A 146 25.46 -6.02 5.39
C PHE A 146 25.21 -6.05 6.90
N THR A 147 24.68 -4.95 7.41
CA THR A 147 24.22 -4.86 8.80
C THR A 147 22.74 -4.51 8.81
N ALA A 148 21.93 -5.32 9.47
CA ALA A 148 20.51 -5.06 9.66
C ALA A 148 20.32 -3.96 10.71
N THR A 149 20.69 -2.72 10.43
CA THR A 149 20.50 -1.61 11.38
C THR A 149 19.01 -1.37 11.66
N ASP A 150 18.67 -0.83 12.83
CA ASP A 150 17.29 -0.44 13.16
C ASP A 150 16.69 0.49 12.10
N GLY A 151 17.50 1.42 11.59
CA GLY A 151 17.10 2.34 10.53
C GLY A 151 16.81 1.63 9.20
N TRP A 152 17.59 0.60 8.83
CA TRP A 152 17.31 -0.21 7.65
C TRP A 152 16.00 -0.99 7.84
N LEU A 153 15.86 -1.66 9.00
CA LEU A 153 14.69 -2.50 9.27
C LEU A 153 13.40 -1.68 9.35
N ASN A 154 13.44 -0.48 9.94
CA ASN A 154 12.28 0.41 9.98
C ASN A 154 11.86 0.88 8.58
N ARG A 155 12.81 1.15 7.68
CA ARG A 155 12.51 1.48 6.27
C ARG A 155 11.97 0.28 5.50
N TRP A 156 12.51 -0.92 5.74
CA TRP A 156 11.99 -2.16 5.16
C TRP A 156 10.53 -2.40 5.61
N LYS A 157 10.23 -2.34 6.91
CA LYS A 157 8.84 -2.43 7.43
C LYS A 157 7.93 -1.40 6.79
N GLY A 158 8.39 -0.14 6.68
CA GLY A 158 7.64 0.94 6.07
C GLY A 158 7.30 0.70 4.59
N ARG A 159 8.23 0.14 3.81
CA ARG A 159 8.00 -0.19 2.39
C ARG A 159 6.98 -1.31 2.21
N HIS A 160 7.03 -2.34 3.06
CA HIS A 160 6.12 -3.48 2.99
C HIS A 160 4.86 -3.32 3.84
N THR A 161 4.63 -2.13 4.43
CA THR A 161 3.48 -1.82 5.29
C THR A 161 3.32 -2.82 6.45
N ILE A 162 4.44 -3.35 6.96
CA ILE A 162 4.45 -4.32 8.06
C ILE A 162 4.27 -3.56 9.37
N LYS A 163 3.17 -3.83 10.07
CA LYS A 163 2.88 -3.29 11.40
C LYS A 163 3.02 -4.40 12.42
N PHE A 164 3.95 -4.25 13.35
CA PHE A 164 3.97 -5.10 14.53
C PHE A 164 2.79 -4.75 15.42
N GLN A 165 1.97 -5.75 15.75
CA GLN A 165 1.02 -5.61 16.85
C GLN A 165 1.80 -5.73 18.16
N SER A 166 1.57 -4.77 19.06
CA SER A 166 2.13 -4.82 20.42
C SER A 166 1.76 -6.15 21.07
N LEU A 167 2.77 -6.86 21.60
CA LEU A 167 2.66 -8.17 22.27
C LEU A 167 1.66 -8.15 23.44
N TRP A 168 1.38 -6.96 23.98
CA TRP A 168 0.49 -6.73 25.11
C TRP A 168 -1.00 -6.95 24.83
N ARG A 169 -1.41 -7.06 23.56
CA ARG A 169 -2.79 -7.43 23.21
C ARG A 169 -2.78 -8.88 22.79
N LYS A 170 -3.19 -9.77 23.72
CA LYS A 170 -3.52 -11.19 23.51
C LYS A 170 -3.60 -11.53 22.02
N GLY A 171 -2.52 -12.10 21.49
CA GLY A 171 -2.48 -12.51 20.08
C GLY A 171 -3.70 -13.37 19.80
N LYS A 172 -4.55 -12.95 18.85
CA LYS A 172 -5.66 -13.79 18.40
C LYS A 172 -5.06 -14.95 17.61
N CYS A 173 -4.61 -15.99 18.30
CA CYS A 173 -4.38 -17.28 17.67
C CYS A 173 -5.68 -17.71 17.00
N LYS A 174 -5.62 -18.28 15.78
CA LYS A 174 -6.80 -18.85 15.13
C LYS A 174 -7.45 -19.85 16.11
N TYR A 175 -8.70 -19.61 16.50
CA TYR A 175 -9.39 -20.35 17.57
C TYR A 175 -9.34 -21.88 17.41
N GLY A 176 -9.20 -22.40 16.18
CA GLY A 176 -9.05 -23.82 15.90
C GLY A 176 -7.77 -24.45 16.45
N SER A 177 -6.62 -23.76 16.36
CA SER A 177 -5.33 -24.30 16.80
C SER A 177 -5.19 -24.34 18.32
N VAL A 178 -5.77 -23.36 19.03
CA VAL A 178 -5.73 -23.30 20.50
C VAL A 178 -6.57 -24.41 21.13
N LYS A 179 -7.75 -24.69 20.57
CA LYS A 179 -8.59 -25.80 21.04
C LYS A 179 -7.91 -27.15 20.84
N MET A 180 -7.35 -27.39 19.65
CA MET A 180 -6.61 -28.61 19.34
C MET A 180 -5.42 -28.80 20.28
N TRP A 181 -4.63 -27.74 20.48
CA TRP A 181 -3.48 -27.78 21.39
C TRP A 181 -3.89 -28.09 22.83
N LYS A 182 -4.90 -27.40 23.36
CA LYS A 182 -5.37 -27.59 24.74
C LYS A 182 -6.02 -28.95 24.98
N LEU A 183 -6.76 -29.48 24.00
CA LEU A 183 -7.56 -30.71 24.18
C LEU A 183 -6.79 -31.99 23.82
N ILE A 184 -5.82 -31.92 22.90
CA ILE A 184 -5.11 -33.10 22.40
C ILE A 184 -3.65 -33.07 22.84
N ARG A 185 -2.91 -32.04 22.42
CA ARG A 185 -1.45 -32.06 22.53
C ARG A 185 -0.94 -31.84 23.95
N LEU A 186 -1.55 -30.91 24.69
CA LEU A 186 -1.15 -30.63 26.07
C LEU A 186 -1.35 -31.85 26.99
N PRO A 187 -2.52 -32.53 26.99
CA PRO A 187 -2.70 -33.76 27.75
C PRO A 187 -1.73 -34.89 27.36
N GLU A 188 -1.39 -35.06 26.08
CA GLU A 188 -0.40 -36.06 25.62
C GLU A 188 0.99 -35.82 26.20
N ILE A 189 1.40 -34.54 26.28
CA ILE A 189 2.68 -34.16 26.88
C ILE A 189 2.63 -34.36 28.39
N MET A 190 1.55 -33.92 29.06
CA MET A 190 1.40 -34.05 30.51
C MET A 190 1.43 -35.51 30.99
N LYS A 191 0.96 -36.47 30.18
CA LYS A 191 1.04 -37.91 30.50
C LYS A 191 2.48 -38.46 30.59
N GLN A 192 3.46 -37.76 30.04
CA GLN A 192 4.86 -38.19 30.03
C GLN A 192 5.61 -37.81 31.33
N PHE A 193 4.99 -37.02 32.19
CA PHE A 193 5.60 -36.48 33.41
C PHE A 193 4.75 -36.83 34.64
N SER A 194 5.38 -37.00 35.81
CA SER A 194 4.66 -37.11 37.08
C SER A 194 3.93 -35.79 37.36
N PRO A 195 2.74 -35.80 38.00
CA PRO A 195 2.07 -34.57 38.44
C PRO A 195 2.96 -33.67 39.31
N GLU A 196 3.92 -34.24 40.04
CA GLU A 196 4.89 -33.51 40.86
C GLU A 196 5.91 -32.70 40.03
N ASP A 197 6.10 -33.05 38.76
CA ASP A 197 7.03 -32.41 37.83
C ASP A 197 6.35 -31.40 36.90
N ILE A 198 5.05 -31.13 37.10
CA ILE A 198 4.27 -30.20 36.28
C ILE A 198 4.16 -28.85 37.01
N TYR A 199 4.98 -27.90 36.57
CA TYR A 199 4.98 -26.54 37.11
C TYR A 199 4.20 -25.59 36.22
N ASN A 200 3.38 -24.73 36.82
CA ASN A 200 2.83 -23.57 36.13
C ASN A 200 3.80 -22.39 36.26
N ALA A 201 4.22 -21.83 35.13
CA ALA A 201 5.01 -20.61 35.08
C ALA A 201 4.24 -19.55 34.30
N ASP A 202 4.11 -18.37 34.88
CA ASP A 202 3.54 -17.20 34.21
C ASP A 202 4.50 -16.02 34.35
N GLU A 203 4.53 -15.15 33.34
CA GLU A 203 5.42 -13.99 33.33
C GLU A 203 4.76 -12.86 34.10
N THR A 204 5.25 -12.59 35.31
CA THR A 204 4.87 -11.40 36.06
C THR A 204 5.85 -10.28 35.73
N GLY A 205 5.38 -9.25 35.03
CA GLY A 205 6.19 -8.06 34.74
C GLY A 205 6.54 -7.31 36.03
N LEU A 206 7.82 -7.24 36.38
CA LEU A 206 8.29 -6.42 37.50
C LEU A 206 8.36 -4.95 37.07
N TYR A 207 7.47 -4.14 37.61
CA TYR A 207 7.51 -2.69 37.43
C TYR A 207 8.51 -2.05 38.41
N TYR A 208 9.80 -2.10 38.09
CA TYR A 208 10.82 -1.40 38.88
C TYR A 208 10.65 0.12 38.73
N ARG A 209 10.27 0.80 39.83
CA ARG A 209 10.01 2.25 39.94
C ARG A 209 8.76 2.80 39.23
N ALA A 210 7.77 1.97 38.90
CA ALA A 210 6.47 2.53 38.52
C ALA A 210 5.79 3.17 39.73
N THR A 211 5.27 4.39 39.57
CA THR A 211 4.33 4.98 40.51
C THR A 211 2.98 4.25 40.42
N PRO A 212 2.28 4.06 41.54
CA PRO A 212 1.00 3.35 41.56
C PRO A 212 -0.10 4.23 40.96
N ASP A 213 -0.18 4.26 39.63
CA ASP A 213 -1.16 5.06 38.91
C ASP A 213 -1.97 4.13 37.99
N GLY A 214 -3.24 3.94 38.35
CA GLY A 214 -4.23 3.19 37.57
C GLY A 214 -4.69 3.89 36.29
#